data_AF-A0A9Q4BXQ4-F1
#
_entry.id   AF-A0A9Q4BXQ4-F1
#
_cell.length_a   1.000
_cell.length_b   1.000
_cell.length_c   1.000
_cell.angle_alpha   90.00
_cell.angle_beta   90.00
_cell.angle_gamma   90.00
#
_symmetry.space_group_name_H-M   'P 1'
#
loop_
_entity.id
_entity.type
_entity.pdbx_description
1 polymer ?
#
loop_
_entity_poly.entity_id
_entity_poly.type
_entity_poly.pdbx_seq_one_letter_code
_entity_poly.pdbx_strand_id
1 'polypeptide(L)'
;MNQTRLNITGYSFNIHLESLDPDSGQIEFDILLRVFSKLKSSFRSFIEIEFLKNETFRDLYCRKPSILESFKKETELMVLSMDIDSLQASIAPDLTEREASLFEHEVLCWKREKFNDYKEDVIYLNYHDASSVRRIVSKYNTAERIKIYKPVFDVIAYDKNYRISLLDTSGKCCGMIVPPPDIVKKQIIQPAESLGV
;
A
#
# COMPACT_ATOMS: atom_id res chain seq x y z
N MET A 1 0.43 1.81 -33.50
CA MET A 1 0.87 2.56 -32.31
C MET A 1 1.49 1.58 -31.35
N ASN A 2 2.81 1.62 -31.18
CA ASN A 2 3.51 0.79 -30.20
C ASN A 2 3.39 1.47 -28.84
N GLN A 3 2.53 0.94 -27.95
CA GLN A 3 2.55 1.32 -26.54
C GLN A 3 3.88 0.85 -25.96
N THR A 4 4.77 1.79 -25.65
CA THR A 4 5.98 1.50 -24.90
C THR A 4 5.55 1.09 -23.49
N ARG A 5 5.41 -0.21 -23.23
CA ARG A 5 5.40 -0.72 -21.86
C ARG A 5 6.73 -0.31 -21.24
N LEU A 6 6.71 0.79 -20.49
CA LEU A 6 7.79 1.11 -19.57
C LEU A 6 8.08 -0.14 -18.72
N ASN A 7 9.31 -0.32 -18.28
CA ASN A 7 9.68 -1.46 -17.45
C ASN A 7 9.07 -1.27 -16.03
N ILE A 8 7.76 -1.51 -15.88
CA ILE A 8 6.98 -1.26 -14.66
C ILE A 8 7.51 -2.12 -13.49
N THR A 9 8.20 -3.23 -13.79
CA THR A 9 8.87 -4.10 -12.79
C THR A 9 9.95 -3.39 -11.97
N GLY A 10 10.54 -2.31 -12.47
CA GLY A 10 11.49 -1.49 -11.70
C GLY A 10 10.81 -0.53 -10.72
N TYR A 11 9.49 -0.36 -10.82
CA TYR A 11 8.71 0.56 -10.01
C TYR A 11 7.83 -0.13 -8.98
N SER A 12 7.53 -1.42 -9.13
CA SER A 12 6.69 -2.17 -8.20
C SER A 12 7.31 -2.33 -6.81
N PHE A 13 6.47 -2.71 -5.85
CA PHE A 13 6.91 -3.38 -4.65
C PHE A 13 6.48 -4.85 -4.72
N ASN A 14 7.26 -5.73 -4.11
CA ASN A 14 7.04 -7.16 -4.13
C ASN A 14 6.67 -7.65 -2.73
N ILE A 15 5.64 -8.48 -2.66
CA ILE A 15 5.20 -9.10 -1.41
C ILE A 15 5.26 -10.62 -1.52
N HIS A 16 5.50 -11.27 -0.39
CA HIS A 16 5.43 -12.72 -0.21
C HIS A 16 4.53 -13.01 0.98
N LEU A 17 3.46 -13.77 0.75
CA LEU A 17 2.58 -14.25 1.82
C LEU A 17 3.03 -15.65 2.24
N GLU A 18 3.28 -15.84 3.53
CA GLU A 18 3.71 -17.11 4.08
C GLU A 18 2.81 -17.53 5.24
N SER A 19 2.43 -18.80 5.25
CA SER A 19 1.63 -19.37 6.34
C SER A 19 2.50 -19.50 7.59
N LEU A 20 1.92 -19.15 8.75
CA LEU A 20 2.53 -19.40 10.06
C LEU A 20 1.98 -20.69 10.69
N ASP A 21 1.05 -21.37 10.01
CA ASP A 21 0.58 -22.69 10.41
C ASP A 21 1.63 -23.75 10.02
N PRO A 22 2.30 -24.38 11.01
CA PRO A 22 3.36 -25.35 10.76
C PRO A 22 2.87 -26.65 10.11
N ASP A 23 1.57 -26.96 10.18
CA ASP A 23 1.04 -28.27 9.77
C ASP A 23 0.52 -28.28 8.33
N SER A 24 -0.07 -27.17 7.86
CA SER A 24 -0.66 -27.10 6.53
C SER A 24 0.22 -26.38 5.51
N GLY A 25 1.00 -25.37 5.93
CA GLY A 25 1.68 -24.45 5.02
C GLY A 25 0.74 -23.70 4.07
N GLN A 26 -0.58 -23.83 4.24
CA GLN A 26 -1.58 -23.32 3.32
C GLN A 26 -2.04 -21.91 3.74
N ILE A 27 -2.40 -21.11 2.75
CA ILE A 27 -3.06 -19.82 2.94
C ILE A 27 -4.35 -19.85 2.16
N GLU A 28 -5.46 -19.52 2.82
CA GLU A 28 -6.75 -19.40 2.15
C GLU A 28 -6.70 -18.30 1.08
N PHE A 29 -7.27 -18.57 -0.10
CA PHE A 29 -7.32 -17.60 -1.19
C PHE A 29 -7.99 -16.27 -0.77
N ASP A 30 -8.95 -16.33 0.15
CA ASP A 30 -9.63 -15.16 0.69
C ASP A 30 -8.70 -14.24 1.49
N ILE A 31 -7.64 -14.78 2.10
CA ILE A 31 -6.60 -13.99 2.78
C ILE A 31 -5.84 -13.17 1.73
N LEU A 32 -5.42 -13.80 0.63
CA LEU A 32 -4.73 -13.12 -0.46
C LEU A 32 -5.56 -11.97 -1.04
N LEU A 33 -6.84 -12.23 -1.35
CA LEU A 33 -7.77 -11.22 -1.85
C LEU A 33 -7.95 -10.06 -0.85
N ARG A 34 -8.01 -10.38 0.45
CA ARG A 34 -8.11 -9.38 1.51
C ARG A 34 -6.86 -8.50 1.58
N VAL A 35 -5.67 -9.09 1.48
CA VAL A 35 -4.39 -8.36 1.43
C VAL A 35 -4.39 -7.38 0.27
N PHE A 36 -4.67 -7.84 -0.95
CA PHE A 36 -4.72 -6.96 -2.13
C PHE A 36 -5.77 -5.87 -2.00
N SER A 37 -6.97 -6.19 -1.53
CA SER A 37 -8.04 -5.22 -1.32
C SER A 37 -7.66 -4.12 -0.32
N LYS A 38 -6.97 -4.49 0.77
CA LYS A 38 -6.54 -3.56 1.81
C LYS A 38 -5.37 -2.68 1.36
N LEU A 39 -4.39 -3.24 0.66
CA LEU A 39 -3.31 -2.47 0.03
C LEU A 39 -3.86 -1.48 -1.00
N LYS A 40 -4.81 -1.92 -1.82
CA LYS A 40 -5.50 -1.07 -2.80
C LYS A 40 -6.27 0.07 -2.12
N SER A 41 -7.00 -0.21 -1.04
CA SER A 41 -7.73 0.81 -0.28
C SER A 41 -6.80 1.83 0.38
N SER A 42 -5.66 1.37 0.93
CA SER A 42 -4.62 2.23 1.48
C SER A 42 -4.07 3.17 0.41
N PHE A 43 -3.65 2.63 -0.74
CA PHE A 43 -3.11 3.44 -1.84
C PHE A 43 -4.12 4.43 -2.40
N ARG A 44 -5.37 4.01 -2.59
CA ARG A 44 -6.45 4.89 -3.06
C ARG A 44 -6.64 6.09 -2.13
N SER A 45 -6.58 5.85 -0.82
CA SER A 45 -6.69 6.90 0.20
C SER A 45 -5.46 7.83 0.19
N PHE A 46 -4.26 7.25 0.07
CA PHE A 46 -3.01 8.00 -0.04
C PHE A 46 -3.04 8.93 -1.25
N ILE A 47 -3.39 8.42 -2.44
CA ILE A 47 -3.44 9.21 -3.67
C ILE A 47 -4.49 10.32 -3.58
N GLU A 48 -5.67 10.02 -3.03
CA GLU A 48 -6.71 11.05 -2.83
C GLU A 48 -6.21 12.20 -1.95
N ILE A 49 -5.50 11.89 -0.85
CA ILE A 49 -4.95 12.89 0.06
C ILE A 49 -3.85 13.71 -0.63
N GLU A 50 -2.90 13.05 -1.32
CA GLU A 50 -1.83 13.75 -2.02
C GLU A 50 -2.35 14.62 -3.17
N PHE A 51 -3.37 14.14 -3.88
CA PHE A 51 -4.04 14.87 -4.95
C PHE A 51 -4.63 16.19 -4.41
N LEU A 52 -5.31 16.14 -3.25
CA LEU A 52 -5.93 17.32 -2.63
C LEU A 52 -4.91 18.27 -1.97
N LYS A 53 -3.71 17.80 -1.67
CA LYS A 53 -2.60 18.64 -1.17
C LYS A 53 -1.88 19.40 -2.27
N ASN A 54 -1.92 18.92 -3.52
CA ASN A 54 -1.36 19.62 -4.66
C ASN A 54 -2.30 20.77 -5.08
N GLU A 55 -1.79 22.01 -5.10
CA GLU A 55 -2.63 23.19 -5.36
C GLU A 55 -3.25 23.18 -6.77
N THR A 56 -2.48 22.79 -7.78
CA THR A 56 -2.96 22.68 -9.16
C THR A 56 -4.10 21.67 -9.29
N PHE A 57 -3.95 20.51 -8.67
CA PHE A 57 -4.97 19.45 -8.68
C PHE A 57 -6.19 19.80 -7.83
N ARG A 58 -6.00 20.47 -6.69
CA ARG A 58 -7.09 20.98 -5.86
C ARG A 58 -7.93 22.01 -6.61
N ASP A 59 -7.30 22.93 -7.33
CA ASP A 59 -8.01 23.93 -8.15
C ASP A 59 -8.79 23.27 -9.29
N LEU A 60 -8.22 22.26 -9.94
CA LEU A 60 -8.92 21.46 -10.95
C LEU A 60 -10.12 20.72 -10.35
N TYR A 61 -9.97 20.17 -9.14
CA TYR A 61 -11.06 19.50 -8.43
C TYR A 61 -12.20 20.45 -8.07
N CYS A 62 -11.89 21.66 -7.58
CA CYS A 62 -12.91 22.67 -7.29
C CYS A 62 -13.72 23.06 -8.55
N ARG A 63 -13.10 23.03 -9.73
CA ARG A 63 -13.77 23.30 -11.02
C ARG A 63 -14.52 22.09 -11.56
N LYS A 64 -13.98 20.89 -11.37
CA LYS A 64 -14.52 19.63 -11.92
C LYS A 64 -14.27 18.48 -10.93
N PRO A 65 -15.18 18.24 -9.96
CA PRO A 65 -14.99 17.22 -8.93
C PRO A 65 -14.81 15.79 -9.47
N SER A 66 -15.36 15.49 -10.65
CA SER A 66 -15.22 14.17 -11.29
C SER A 66 -13.78 13.83 -11.69
N ILE A 67 -12.86 14.81 -11.75
CA ILE A 67 -11.46 14.57 -12.08
C ILE A 67 -10.79 13.64 -11.06
N LEU A 68 -11.18 13.71 -9.79
CA LEU A 68 -10.61 12.89 -8.74
C LEU A 68 -10.94 11.41 -8.95
N GLU A 69 -12.17 11.07 -9.36
CA GLU A 69 -12.54 9.68 -9.61
C GLU A 69 -11.93 9.13 -10.90
N SER A 70 -11.77 9.95 -11.94
CA SER A 70 -10.96 9.56 -13.12
C SER A 70 -9.51 9.31 -12.72
N PHE A 71 -8.92 10.21 -11.93
CA PHE A 71 -7.55 10.09 -11.47
C PHE A 71 -7.33 8.82 -10.65
N LYS A 72 -8.23 8.55 -9.69
CA LYS A 72 -8.17 7.34 -8.85
C LYS A 72 -8.28 6.03 -9.64
N LYS A 73 -9.04 6.02 -10.74
CA LYS A 73 -9.11 4.87 -11.65
C LYS A 73 -7.82 4.67 -12.42
N GLU A 74 -7.20 5.76 -12.87
CA GLU A 74 -5.93 5.70 -13.58
C GLU A 74 -4.74 5.35 -12.68
N THR A 75 -4.84 5.60 -11.37
CA THR A 75 -3.81 5.22 -10.38
C THR A 75 -4.19 3.98 -9.59
N GLU A 76 -4.97 3.07 -10.15
CA GLU A 76 -5.37 1.87 -9.43
C GLU A 76 -4.20 0.89 -9.32
N LEU A 77 -3.95 0.32 -8.11
CA LEU A 77 -2.94 -0.73 -7.95
C LEU A 77 -3.34 -1.99 -8.72
N MET A 78 -2.39 -2.53 -9.47
CA MET A 78 -2.51 -3.75 -10.24
C MET A 78 -1.46 -4.77 -9.80
N VAL A 79 -1.81 -6.06 -9.91
CA VAL A 79 -0.85 -7.16 -9.81
C VAL A 79 -0.22 -7.34 -11.18
N LEU A 80 1.09 -7.08 -11.29
CA LEU A 80 1.84 -7.18 -12.55
C LEU A 80 2.25 -8.62 -12.86
N SER A 81 2.64 -9.35 -11.82
CA SER A 81 3.03 -10.75 -11.87
C SER A 81 2.70 -11.39 -10.53
N MET A 82 2.36 -12.68 -10.59
CA MET A 82 2.13 -13.49 -9.40
C MET A 82 2.73 -14.88 -9.62
N ASP A 83 3.52 -15.32 -8.67
CA ASP A 83 3.88 -16.72 -8.51
C ASP A 83 2.92 -17.31 -7.47
N ILE A 84 2.05 -18.19 -7.91
CA ILE A 84 0.99 -18.78 -7.08
C ILE A 84 1.59 -19.83 -6.13
N ASP A 85 2.63 -20.54 -6.57
CA ASP A 85 3.24 -21.62 -5.78
C ASP A 85 3.98 -21.05 -4.56
N SER A 86 4.65 -19.91 -4.74
CA SER A 86 5.33 -19.19 -3.67
C SER A 86 4.50 -18.05 -3.07
N LEU A 87 3.27 -17.82 -3.54
CA LEU A 87 2.40 -16.70 -3.13
C LEU A 87 3.12 -15.33 -3.14
N GLN A 88 3.96 -15.13 -4.17
CA GLN A 88 4.65 -13.87 -4.40
C GLN A 88 3.91 -13.03 -5.42
N ALA A 89 3.81 -11.73 -5.18
CA ALA A 89 3.15 -10.81 -6.09
C ALA A 89 3.96 -9.52 -6.24
N SER A 90 4.03 -9.03 -7.49
CA SER A 90 4.58 -7.72 -7.82
C SER A 90 3.44 -6.74 -8.07
N ILE A 91 3.44 -5.60 -7.38
CA ILE A 91 2.31 -4.66 -7.35
C ILE A 91 2.77 -3.26 -7.77
N ALA A 92 2.07 -2.65 -8.71
CA ALA A 92 2.28 -1.25 -9.12
C ALA A 92 0.98 -0.64 -9.66
N PRO A 93 0.84 0.70 -9.68
CA PRO A 93 -0.27 1.35 -10.36
C PRO A 93 -0.14 1.24 -11.88
N ASP A 94 -1.23 1.49 -12.60
CA ASP A 94 -1.16 1.72 -14.04
C ASP A 94 -0.35 3.00 -14.32
N LEU A 95 0.85 2.82 -14.86
CA LEU A 95 1.76 3.90 -15.27
C LEU A 95 1.80 4.05 -16.80
N THR A 96 0.81 3.50 -17.51
CA THR A 96 0.72 3.63 -18.96
C THR A 96 0.20 5.00 -19.38
N GLU A 97 0.80 5.55 -20.43
CA GLU A 97 0.29 6.68 -21.19
C GLU A 97 -0.99 6.24 -21.92
N ARG A 98 -2.16 6.48 -21.33
CA ARG A 98 -3.44 6.34 -22.04
C ARG A 98 -3.96 7.72 -22.42
N GLU A 99 -3.86 7.99 -23.72
CA GLU A 99 -4.55 9.03 -24.51
C GLU A 99 -4.52 10.49 -24.01
N ALA A 100 -3.63 11.26 -24.63
CA ALA A 100 -3.75 12.62 -25.13
C ALA A 100 -4.42 13.64 -24.18
N SER A 101 -3.67 14.09 -23.16
CA SER A 101 -3.98 15.37 -22.51
C SER A 101 -2.71 16.23 -22.36
N LEU A 102 -2.90 17.56 -22.39
CA LEU A 102 -1.87 18.61 -22.45
C LEU A 102 -0.85 18.62 -21.29
N PHE A 103 -0.95 17.67 -20.34
CA PHE A 103 -0.10 17.55 -19.15
C PHE A 103 0.44 16.13 -18.92
N GLU A 104 0.48 15.27 -19.96
CA GLU A 104 0.87 13.85 -19.86
C GLU A 104 2.16 13.63 -19.06
N HIS A 105 3.22 14.39 -19.34
CA HIS A 105 4.51 14.17 -18.70
C HIS A 105 4.51 14.54 -17.20
N GLU A 106 3.94 15.68 -16.84
CA GLU A 106 3.88 16.15 -15.45
C GLU A 106 3.01 15.24 -14.59
N VAL A 107 1.86 14.81 -15.11
CA VAL A 107 0.95 13.91 -14.41
C VAL A 107 1.58 12.53 -14.22
N LEU A 108 2.28 12.00 -15.23
CA LEU A 108 2.99 10.72 -15.11
C LEU A 108 4.17 10.80 -14.14
N CYS A 109 4.95 11.87 -14.20
CA CYS A 109 6.03 12.12 -13.24
C CYS A 109 5.47 12.18 -11.82
N TRP A 110 4.37 12.91 -11.60
CA TRP A 110 3.69 12.97 -10.32
C TRP A 110 3.19 11.59 -9.87
N LYS A 111 2.55 10.79 -10.75
CA LYS A 111 2.09 9.44 -10.42
C LYS A 111 3.26 8.54 -9.99
N ARG A 112 4.41 8.62 -10.68
CA ARG A 112 5.62 7.86 -10.32
C ARG A 112 6.21 8.30 -8.99
N GLU A 113 6.38 9.60 -8.82
CA GLU A 113 6.88 10.20 -7.58
C GLU A 113 6.00 9.77 -6.41
N LYS A 114 4.68 9.91 -6.54
CA LYS A 114 3.75 9.58 -5.46
C LYS A 114 3.65 8.08 -5.19
N PHE A 115 3.84 7.24 -6.19
CA PHE A 115 3.95 5.82 -5.95
C PHE A 115 5.25 5.46 -5.20
N ASN A 116 6.37 6.12 -5.51
CA ASN A 116 7.59 5.97 -4.73
C ASN A 116 7.43 6.49 -3.30
N ASP A 117 6.80 7.65 -3.11
CA ASP A 117 6.46 8.16 -1.78
C ASP A 117 5.62 7.14 -1.01
N TYR A 118 4.60 6.54 -1.64
CA TYR A 118 3.78 5.51 -0.99
C TYR A 118 4.60 4.29 -0.57
N LYS A 119 5.51 3.83 -1.41
CA LYS A 119 6.42 2.72 -1.06
C LYS A 119 7.23 3.08 0.18
N GLU A 120 7.92 4.21 0.19
CA GLU A 120 8.83 4.60 1.27
C GLU A 120 8.10 5.00 2.57
N ASP A 121 6.99 5.72 2.45
CA ASP A 121 6.28 6.28 3.58
C ASP A 121 5.24 5.32 4.18
N VAL A 122 4.77 4.32 3.42
CA VAL A 122 3.69 3.42 3.88
C VAL A 122 4.13 1.96 3.91
N ILE A 123 4.70 1.44 2.81
CA ILE A 123 5.00 0.01 2.67
C ILE A 123 6.30 -0.36 3.37
N TYR A 124 7.40 0.35 3.09
CA TYR A 124 8.74 0.13 3.63
C TYR A 124 9.02 0.94 4.91
N LEU A 125 8.00 1.59 5.47
CA LEU A 125 8.17 2.44 6.65
C LEU A 125 8.69 1.64 7.84
N ASN A 126 9.81 2.07 8.41
CA ASN A 126 10.34 1.52 9.64
C ASN A 126 9.71 2.20 10.87
N TYR A 127 8.72 1.55 11.49
CA TYR A 127 8.04 2.08 12.68
C TYR A 127 8.91 2.09 13.95
N HIS A 128 10.05 1.41 13.96
CA HIS A 128 11.01 1.46 15.06
C HIS A 128 11.95 2.66 14.96
N ASP A 129 12.04 3.30 13.79
CA ASP A 129 12.80 4.53 13.61
C ASP A 129 11.94 5.77 13.92
N ALA A 130 12.28 6.45 15.02
CA ALA A 130 11.62 7.67 15.44
C ALA A 130 11.70 8.80 14.40
N SER A 131 12.74 8.81 13.55
CA SER A 131 12.86 9.83 12.50
C SER A 131 11.82 9.61 11.39
N SER A 132 11.67 8.37 10.94
CA SER A 132 10.66 7.94 9.97
C SER A 132 9.24 8.21 10.48
N VAL A 133 8.94 7.84 11.73
CA VAL A 133 7.62 8.11 12.33
C VAL A 133 7.32 9.62 12.41
N ARG A 134 8.29 10.44 12.84
CA ARG A 134 8.11 11.90 12.90
C ARG A 134 7.85 12.51 11.53
N ARG A 135 8.53 12.04 10.48
CA ARG A 135 8.27 12.46 9.10
C ARG A 135 6.81 12.25 8.74
N ILE A 136 6.26 11.05 8.98
CA ILE A 136 4.86 10.75 8.69
C ILE A 136 3.87 11.60 9.50
N VAL A 137 4.14 11.78 10.80
CA VAL A 137 3.29 12.59 11.67
C VAL A 137 3.26 14.06 11.23
N SER A 138 4.37 14.57 10.67
CA SER A 138 4.43 15.91 10.11
C SER A 138 3.74 16.03 8.74
N LYS A 139 3.81 14.98 7.91
CA LYS A 139 3.24 14.95 6.55
C LYS A 139 1.72 14.80 6.56
N TYR A 140 1.17 14.02 7.50
CA TYR A 140 -0.25 13.67 7.53
C TYR A 140 -0.88 13.96 8.88
N ASN A 141 -2.11 14.49 8.89
CA ASN A 141 -2.89 14.62 10.13
C ASN A 141 -3.47 13.27 10.60
N THR A 142 -4.09 13.23 11.78
CA THR A 142 -4.62 11.99 12.36
C THR A 142 -5.66 11.30 11.47
N ALA A 143 -6.59 12.04 10.87
CA ALA A 143 -7.64 11.47 10.04
C ALA A 143 -7.06 10.90 8.73
N GLU A 144 -6.11 11.60 8.12
CA GLU A 144 -5.35 11.14 6.95
C GLU A 144 -4.58 9.86 7.26
N ARG A 145 -3.85 9.83 8.38
CA ARG A 145 -3.11 8.64 8.81
C ARG A 145 -4.03 7.44 9.05
N ILE A 146 -5.20 7.63 9.64
CA ILE A 146 -6.15 6.53 9.82
C ILE A 146 -6.57 5.93 8.46
N LYS A 147 -6.89 6.76 7.46
CA LYS A 147 -7.30 6.28 6.13
C LYS A 147 -6.19 5.53 5.40
N ILE A 148 -4.94 6.00 5.51
CA ILE A 148 -3.78 5.42 4.83
C ILE A 148 -3.32 4.13 5.54
N TYR A 149 -3.04 4.21 6.84
CA TYR A 149 -2.30 3.14 7.53
C TYR A 149 -3.20 2.05 8.12
N LYS A 150 -4.45 2.36 8.49
CA LYS A 150 -5.34 1.35 9.08
C LYS A 150 -5.56 0.13 8.16
N PRO A 151 -5.85 0.29 6.85
CA PRO A 151 -6.00 -0.87 5.97
C PRO A 151 -4.76 -1.75 5.92
N VAL A 152 -3.56 -1.16 5.94
CA VAL A 152 -2.29 -1.89 5.98
C VAL A 152 -2.16 -2.66 7.30
N PHE A 153 -2.45 -2.00 8.43
CA PHE A 153 -2.41 -2.62 9.76
C PHE A 153 -3.40 -3.77 9.93
N ASP A 154 -4.58 -3.68 9.31
CA ASP A 154 -5.59 -4.75 9.36
C ASP A 154 -5.09 -6.08 8.75
N VAL A 155 -4.02 -6.08 7.92
CA VAL A 155 -3.48 -7.27 7.24
C VAL A 155 -2.10 -7.72 7.71
N ILE A 156 -1.48 -7.01 8.65
CA ILE A 156 -0.12 -7.33 9.17
C ILE A 156 -0.11 -7.55 10.69
N ALA A 157 -1.29 -7.59 11.31
CA ALA A 157 -1.42 -7.72 12.75
C ALA A 157 -0.89 -9.09 13.25
N TYR A 158 -0.43 -9.15 14.51
CA TYR A 158 0.19 -10.36 15.08
C TYR A 158 -0.77 -11.52 15.29
N ASP A 159 -2.07 -11.26 15.29
CA ASP A 159 -3.13 -12.26 15.44
C ASP A 159 -3.40 -13.05 14.14
N LYS A 160 -2.63 -12.80 13.08
CA LYS A 160 -2.77 -13.47 11.79
C LYS A 160 -1.94 -14.76 11.77
N ASN A 161 -2.53 -15.82 11.19
CA ASN A 161 -1.87 -17.09 10.92
C ASN A 161 -1.00 -17.05 9.65
N TYR A 162 -0.60 -15.85 9.20
CA TYR A 162 0.25 -15.62 8.05
C TYR A 162 1.12 -14.40 8.31
N ARG A 163 2.22 -14.27 7.55
CA ARG A 163 3.06 -13.08 7.50
C ARG A 163 3.17 -12.55 6.08
N ILE A 164 3.35 -11.24 5.96
CA ILE A 164 3.64 -10.56 4.69
C ILE A 164 5.07 -10.05 4.75
N SER A 165 5.93 -10.62 3.91
CA SER A 165 7.30 -10.16 3.72
C SER A 165 7.40 -9.27 2.49
N LEU A 166 8.29 -8.28 2.55
CA LEU A 166 8.63 -7.44 1.42
C LEU A 166 9.87 -7.99 0.74
N LEU A 167 9.83 -8.11 -0.58
CA LEU A 167 10.96 -8.58 -1.37
C LEU A 167 11.59 -7.43 -2.16
N ASP A 168 12.90 -7.49 -2.33
CA ASP A 168 13.60 -6.65 -3.28
C ASP A 168 13.40 -7.16 -4.72
N THR A 169 14.03 -6.50 -5.69
CA THR A 169 13.94 -6.88 -7.12
C THR A 169 14.63 -8.22 -7.44
N SER A 170 15.45 -8.75 -6.51
CA SER A 170 16.07 -10.08 -6.63
C SER A 170 15.24 -11.19 -5.98
N GLY A 171 14.08 -10.85 -5.40
CA GLY A 171 13.22 -11.78 -4.67
C GLY A 171 13.71 -12.07 -3.25
N LYS A 172 14.71 -11.34 -2.75
CA LYS A 172 15.21 -11.51 -1.39
C LYS A 172 14.37 -10.69 -0.41
N CYS A 173 14.02 -11.28 0.73
CA CYS A 173 13.35 -10.56 1.81
C CYS A 173 14.21 -9.36 2.26
N CYS A 174 13.67 -8.15 2.09
CA CYS A 174 14.31 -6.89 2.47
C CYS A 174 13.62 -6.23 3.69
N GLY A 175 12.48 -6.77 4.12
CA GLY A 175 11.78 -6.30 5.30
C GLY A 175 10.47 -7.05 5.53
N MET A 176 9.82 -6.72 6.64
CA MET A 176 8.44 -7.08 6.91
C MET A 176 7.66 -5.78 7.13
N ILE A 177 6.40 -5.77 6.76
CA ILE A 177 5.52 -4.70 7.20
C ILE A 177 5.21 -5.02 8.67
N VAL A 178 5.87 -4.34 9.61
CA VAL A 178 5.71 -4.57 11.05
C VAL A 178 4.77 -3.51 11.63
N PRO A 179 3.71 -3.86 12.37
CA PRO A 179 2.86 -2.86 13.02
C PRO A 179 3.62 -2.13 14.14
N PRO A 180 3.21 -0.89 14.51
CA PRO A 180 3.82 -0.15 15.60
C PRO A 180 3.86 -0.93 16.93
N PRO A 181 4.90 -0.75 17.76
CA PRO A 181 5.05 -1.44 19.05
C PRO A 181 3.84 -1.33 20.00
N ASP A 182 3.08 -0.24 19.92
CA ASP A 182 1.93 -0.01 20.80
C ASP A 182 0.69 -0.80 20.38
N ILE A 183 0.61 -1.26 19.11
CA ILE A 183 -0.40 -2.23 18.67
C ILE A 183 -0.06 -3.61 19.28
N VAL A 184 1.23 -3.96 19.37
CA VAL A 184 1.71 -5.18 20.04
C VAL A 184 1.20 -5.24 21.48
N LYS A 185 1.34 -4.15 22.24
CA LYS A 185 0.99 -4.10 23.67
C LYS A 185 -0.51 -4.24 23.91
N LYS A 186 -1.38 -3.69 23.04
CA LYS A 186 -2.84 -3.83 23.19
C LYS A 186 -3.36 -5.23 22.87
N GLN A 187 -2.63 -6.02 22.09
CA GLN A 187 -3.00 -7.40 21.76
C GLN A 187 -2.50 -8.42 22.80
N ILE A 188 -1.40 -8.12 23.50
CA ILE A 188 -0.87 -8.97 24.59
C ILE A 188 -1.58 -8.69 25.92
N ILE A 189 -2.17 -7.50 26.09
CA ILE A 189 -2.92 -7.10 27.29
C ILE A 189 -4.42 -7.04 26.98
N GLN A 190 -5.01 -8.16 26.56
CA GLN A 190 -6.37 -8.50 26.98
C GLN A 190 -6.28 -9.83 27.75
N PRO A 191 -6.13 -9.79 29.08
CA PRO A 191 -6.29 -10.98 29.89
C PRO A 191 -7.75 -11.42 29.86
N ALA A 192 -7.93 -12.73 29.91
CA ALA A 192 -9.21 -13.39 30.10
C ALA A 192 -9.96 -12.86 31.33
N GLU A 193 -10.87 -11.91 31.14
CA GLU A 193 -11.93 -11.59 32.09
C GLU A 193 -13.26 -11.52 31.33
N SER A 194 -13.73 -12.70 30.92
CA SER A 194 -15.15 -12.94 30.69
C SER A 194 -15.47 -14.41 31.01
N LEU A 195 -15.15 -14.81 32.24
CA LEU A 195 -15.80 -15.92 32.92
C LEU A 195 -16.27 -15.40 34.28
N GLY A 196 -17.57 -15.12 34.37
CA GLY A 196 -18.26 -14.73 35.59
C GLY A 196 -19.27 -13.61 35.38
N VAL A 197 -20.48 -13.93 34.91
CA VAL A 197 -21.66 -14.21 35.76
C VAL A 197 -22.57 -15.17 34.99
#